data_AF-A0A951HV00-F1
#
_entry.id   AF-A0A951HV00-F1
#
_cell.length_a   1.000
_cell.length_b   1.000
_cell.length_c   1.000
_cell.angle_alpha   90.00
_cell.angle_beta   90.00
_cell.angle_gamma   90.00
#
_symmetry.space_group_name_H-M   'P 1'
#
loop_
_entity.id
_entity.type
_entity.pdbx_description
1 polymer ?
#
loop_
_entity_poly.entity_id
_entity_poly.type
_entity_poly.pdbx_seq_one_letter_code
_entity_poly.pdbx_strand_id
1 'polypeptide(L)'
;MSVLGAHSIATARTIEQKISDAGPFNQRVDPHVLTEVRNGLVAEGKLVRIHHANVPWFHLPDTDPALIAERLNVQLPVYQAINAGALSVRVGQALEIAVYKAFIKTGTAEFYGRFKDLDDHDDSTNYSKEEPPQHIGARSLPGNQNLDFLYRDPVAGFMGVECKNVREWLYPDRPELIDALRKCLALDCMPVLIGRRIPYVTYLLLTQCGAVCHQLYNQLLPAVEADLAARARDKTILGY
;
A
#
# COMPACT_ATOMS: atom_id res chain seq x y z
N MET A 1 -24.59 -8.74 15.55
CA MET A 1 -24.41 -9.78 14.52
C MET A 1 -22.97 -9.67 14.02
N SER A 2 -22.18 -10.74 14.07
CA SER A 2 -20.76 -10.68 13.64
C SER A 2 -20.68 -10.63 12.10
N VAL A 3 -19.63 -10.02 11.56
CA VAL A 3 -19.42 -9.91 10.10
C VAL A 3 -19.33 -11.29 9.45
N LEU A 4 -18.69 -12.26 10.08
CA LEU A 4 -18.68 -13.62 9.54
C LEU A 4 -20.07 -14.27 9.55
N GLY A 5 -20.96 -13.89 10.47
CA GLY A 5 -22.36 -14.27 10.39
C GLY A 5 -23.11 -13.66 9.19
N ALA A 6 -22.66 -12.51 8.67
CA ALA A 6 -23.26 -11.83 7.52
C ALA A 6 -22.57 -12.13 6.17
N HIS A 7 -21.27 -12.42 6.18
CA HIS A 7 -20.44 -12.56 4.99
C HIS A 7 -19.88 -13.98 4.79
N SER A 8 -20.00 -14.83 5.82
CA SER A 8 -19.66 -16.26 5.86
C SER A 8 -18.17 -16.56 5.81
N ILE A 9 -17.41 -15.85 4.97
CA ILE A 9 -15.96 -16.01 4.81
C ILE A 9 -15.29 -14.67 4.45
N ALA A 10 -14.06 -14.50 4.93
CA ALA A 10 -13.30 -13.28 4.77
C ALA A 10 -11.79 -13.55 4.61
N THR A 11 -11.09 -12.64 3.94
CA THR A 11 -9.62 -12.65 3.91
C THR A 11 -9.04 -12.23 5.26
N ALA A 12 -7.77 -12.55 5.49
CA ALA A 12 -6.98 -12.05 6.63
C ALA A 12 -7.19 -10.56 6.91
N ARG A 13 -7.21 -9.74 5.85
CA ARG A 13 -7.31 -8.29 6.01
C ARG A 13 -8.73 -7.83 6.32
N THR A 14 -9.71 -8.41 5.64
CA THR A 14 -11.12 -8.10 5.89
C THR A 14 -11.45 -8.43 7.35
N ILE A 15 -10.98 -9.57 7.88
CA ILE A 15 -11.25 -9.92 9.27
C ILE A 15 -10.56 -8.99 10.28
N GLU A 16 -9.30 -8.61 10.04
CA GLU A 16 -8.58 -7.64 10.88
C GLU A 16 -9.32 -6.30 10.93
N GLN A 17 -9.74 -5.77 9.77
CA GLN A 17 -10.50 -4.52 9.70
C GLN A 17 -11.77 -4.60 10.54
N LYS A 18 -12.45 -5.75 10.55
CA LYS A 18 -13.69 -5.92 11.31
C LYS A 18 -13.47 -6.12 12.80
N ILE A 19 -12.37 -6.76 13.20
CA ILE A 19 -11.95 -6.79 14.61
C ILE A 19 -11.69 -5.35 15.07
N SER A 20 -11.00 -4.54 14.26
CA SER A 20 -10.78 -3.12 14.55
C SER A 20 -12.08 -2.31 14.60
N ASP A 21 -13.00 -2.52 13.65
CA ASP A 21 -14.27 -1.79 13.57
C ASP A 21 -15.23 -2.15 14.72
N ALA A 22 -15.07 -3.33 15.34
CA ALA A 22 -15.87 -3.76 16.48
C ALA A 22 -15.45 -3.12 17.83
N GLY A 23 -14.27 -2.48 17.86
CA GLY A 23 -13.78 -1.76 19.03
C GLY A 23 -14.46 -0.39 19.22
N PRO A 24 -14.27 0.28 20.38
CA PRO A 24 -14.75 1.64 20.61
C PRO A 24 -14.21 2.61 19.55
N PHE A 25 -15.05 3.52 19.05
CA PHE A 25 -14.71 4.42 17.93
C PHE A 25 -13.45 5.28 18.19
N ASN A 26 -13.17 5.60 19.46
CA ASN A 26 -12.00 6.36 19.89
C ASN A 26 -10.76 5.51 20.22
N GLN A 27 -10.84 4.18 20.03
CA GLN A 27 -9.77 3.23 20.32
C GLN A 27 -9.52 2.38 19.07
N ARG A 28 -8.85 2.96 18.08
CA ARG A 28 -8.36 2.18 16.94
C ARG A 28 -7.22 1.30 17.43
N VAL A 29 -7.47 0.00 17.44
CA VAL A 29 -6.47 -1.01 17.80
C VAL A 29 -5.36 -0.97 16.77
N ASP A 30 -4.12 -1.01 17.24
CA ASP A 30 -2.98 -1.04 16.34
C ASP A 30 -3.01 -2.30 15.46
N PRO A 31 -2.73 -2.18 14.16
CA PRO A 31 -2.81 -3.29 13.21
C PRO A 31 -1.97 -4.53 13.57
N HIS A 32 -0.83 -4.36 14.22
CA HIS A 32 0.01 -5.48 14.65
C HIS A 32 -0.71 -6.35 15.68
N VAL A 33 -1.47 -5.75 16.59
CA VAL A 33 -2.29 -6.46 17.60
C VAL A 33 -3.39 -7.26 16.92
N LEU A 34 -3.99 -6.76 15.83
CA LEU A 34 -5.06 -7.45 15.12
C LEU A 34 -4.62 -8.80 14.54
N THR A 35 -3.36 -8.90 14.10
CA THR A 35 -2.80 -10.15 13.58
C THR A 35 -2.68 -11.20 14.68
N GLU A 36 -2.15 -10.80 15.84
CA GLU A 36 -2.03 -11.67 17.01
C GLU A 36 -3.40 -12.11 17.52
N VAL A 37 -4.35 -11.18 17.64
CA VAL A 37 -5.72 -11.47 18.05
C VAL A 37 -6.38 -12.46 17.09
N ARG A 38 -6.29 -12.25 15.77
CA ARG A 38 -6.82 -13.20 14.79
C ARG A 38 -6.20 -14.59 14.94
N ASN A 39 -4.88 -14.66 15.14
CA ASN A 39 -4.20 -15.94 15.34
C ASN A 39 -4.64 -16.61 16.65
N GLY A 40 -4.85 -15.85 17.73
CA GLY A 40 -5.42 -16.33 18.98
C GLY A 40 -6.84 -16.87 18.81
N LEU A 41 -7.70 -16.17 18.09
CA LEU A 41 -9.06 -16.64 17.76
C LEU A 41 -9.06 -17.96 16.97
N VAL A 42 -8.08 -18.16 16.11
CA VAL A 42 -7.89 -19.45 15.41
C VAL A 42 -7.44 -20.54 16.38
N ALA A 43 -6.48 -20.24 17.27
CA ALA A 43 -6.00 -21.19 18.28
C ALA A 43 -7.10 -21.61 19.27
N GLU A 44 -7.99 -20.70 19.62
CA GLU A 44 -9.17 -20.94 20.46
C GLU A 44 -10.32 -21.68 19.74
N GLY A 45 -10.18 -21.94 18.44
CA GLY A 45 -11.24 -22.57 17.64
C GLY A 45 -12.46 -21.66 17.40
N LYS A 46 -12.36 -20.35 17.67
CA LYS A 46 -13.42 -19.36 17.37
C LYS A 46 -13.42 -18.93 15.91
N LEU A 47 -12.30 -19.13 15.22
CA LEU A 47 -12.15 -18.96 13.78
C LEU A 47 -11.53 -20.21 13.18
N VAL A 48 -12.01 -20.59 12.00
CA VAL A 48 -11.40 -21.63 11.19
C VAL A 48 -10.64 -20.97 10.06
N ARG A 49 -9.38 -21.38 9.87
CA ARG A 49 -8.53 -20.96 8.74
C ARG A 49 -8.52 -22.05 7.69
N ILE A 50 -8.87 -21.70 6.46
CA ILE A 50 -8.73 -22.56 5.29
C ILE A 50 -7.81 -21.90 4.28
N HIS A 51 -7.14 -22.71 3.45
CA HIS A 51 -6.35 -22.21 2.34
C HIS A 51 -7.05 -22.56 1.04
N HIS A 52 -7.25 -21.55 0.19
CA HIS A 52 -7.82 -21.73 -1.13
C HIS A 52 -7.08 -20.84 -2.13
N ALA A 53 -6.56 -21.44 -3.20
CA ALA A 53 -5.65 -20.80 -4.16
C ALA A 53 -4.43 -20.10 -3.49
N ASN A 54 -3.81 -20.75 -2.50
CA ASN A 54 -2.70 -20.22 -1.68
C ASN A 54 -3.01 -18.95 -0.88
N VAL A 55 -4.29 -18.61 -0.71
CA VAL A 55 -4.74 -17.47 0.10
C VAL A 55 -5.38 -18.00 1.38
N PRO A 56 -5.02 -17.46 2.57
CA PRO A 56 -5.70 -17.81 3.81
C PRO A 56 -7.06 -17.09 3.91
N TRP A 57 -8.10 -17.87 4.10
CA TRP A 57 -9.47 -17.42 4.35
C TRP A 57 -9.95 -17.85 5.72
N PHE A 58 -10.88 -17.10 6.29
CA PHE A 58 -11.35 -17.25 7.66
C PHE A 58 -12.87 -17.27 7.71
N HIS A 59 -13.43 -18.21 8.45
CA HIS A 59 -14.87 -18.34 8.69
C HIS A 59 -15.17 -18.78 10.14
N LEU A 60 -16.44 -18.78 10.55
CA LEU A 60 -16.84 -19.33 11.85
C LEU A 60 -16.95 -20.86 11.78
N PRO A 61 -16.72 -21.58 12.90
CA PRO A 61 -16.76 -23.04 12.91
C PRO A 61 -18.09 -23.67 12.47
N ASP A 62 -19.20 -22.97 12.70
CA ASP A 62 -20.58 -23.39 12.44
C ASP A 62 -21.13 -22.89 11.10
N THR A 63 -20.31 -22.24 10.27
CA THR A 63 -20.74 -21.74 8.95
C THR A 63 -20.99 -22.89 7.99
N ASP A 64 -22.15 -22.86 7.30
CA ASP A 64 -22.51 -23.85 6.27
C ASP A 64 -21.42 -23.94 5.18
N PRO A 65 -20.83 -25.12 4.92
CA PRO A 65 -19.86 -25.33 3.85
C PRO A 65 -20.34 -24.91 2.46
N ALA A 66 -21.64 -25.05 2.16
CA ALA A 66 -22.20 -24.65 0.87
C ALA A 66 -22.11 -23.13 0.69
N LEU A 67 -22.42 -22.38 1.76
CA LEU A 67 -22.34 -20.93 1.77
C LEU A 67 -20.87 -20.45 1.70
N ILE A 68 -19.94 -21.16 2.34
CA ILE A 68 -18.50 -20.88 2.20
C ILE A 68 -18.06 -21.01 0.74
N ALA A 69 -18.44 -22.10 0.07
CA ALA A 69 -18.08 -22.37 -1.31
C ALA A 69 -18.67 -21.32 -2.27
N GLU A 70 -19.96 -20.98 -2.11
CA GLU A 70 -20.63 -19.94 -2.89
C GLU A 70 -19.88 -18.60 -2.77
N ARG A 71 -19.52 -18.21 -1.54
CA ARG A 71 -18.86 -16.93 -1.27
C ARG A 71 -17.43 -16.89 -1.78
N LEU A 72 -16.68 -17.99 -1.68
CA LEU A 72 -15.35 -18.11 -2.29
C LEU A 72 -15.40 -17.94 -3.80
N ASN A 73 -16.37 -18.56 -4.48
CA ASN A 73 -16.54 -18.46 -5.93
C ASN A 73 -16.74 -17.00 -6.39
N VAL A 74 -17.34 -16.16 -5.54
CA VAL A 74 -17.55 -14.74 -5.84
C VAL A 74 -16.33 -13.87 -5.46
N GLN A 75 -15.74 -14.10 -4.29
CA GLN A 75 -14.67 -13.25 -3.75
C GLN A 75 -13.30 -13.54 -4.37
N LEU A 76 -12.98 -14.81 -4.65
CA LEU A 76 -11.66 -15.21 -5.13
C LEU A 76 -11.28 -14.54 -6.46
N PRO A 77 -12.14 -14.48 -7.50
CA PRO A 77 -11.77 -13.84 -8.77
C PRO A 77 -11.42 -12.37 -8.59
N VAL A 78 -12.16 -11.66 -7.73
CA VAL A 78 -11.90 -10.24 -7.43
C VAL A 78 -10.58 -10.10 -6.67
N TYR A 79 -10.34 -10.97 -5.68
CA TYR A 79 -9.08 -10.98 -4.93
C TYR A 79 -7.88 -11.25 -5.86
N GLN A 80 -7.98 -12.24 -6.75
CA GLN A 80 -6.91 -12.60 -7.68
C GLN A 80 -6.64 -11.48 -8.68
N ALA A 81 -7.67 -10.88 -9.27
CA ALA A 81 -7.51 -9.75 -10.18
C ALA A 81 -6.81 -8.57 -9.51
N ILE A 82 -7.18 -8.29 -8.25
CA ILE A 82 -6.60 -7.19 -7.48
C ILE A 82 -5.13 -7.41 -7.11
N ASN A 83 -4.76 -8.66 -6.82
CA ASN A 83 -3.39 -9.01 -6.44
C ASN A 83 -2.57 -9.52 -7.65
N ALA A 84 -3.11 -9.41 -8.87
CA ALA A 84 -2.38 -9.75 -10.08
C ALA A 84 -1.16 -8.84 -10.21
N GLY A 85 0.00 -9.42 -10.52
CA GLY A 85 1.27 -8.68 -10.57
C GLY A 85 1.22 -7.46 -11.50
N ALA A 86 0.57 -7.58 -12.67
CA ALA A 86 0.39 -6.47 -13.60
C ALA A 86 -0.41 -5.30 -13.01
N LEU A 87 -1.46 -5.58 -12.24
CA LEU A 87 -2.18 -4.52 -11.54
C LEU A 87 -1.34 -3.96 -10.39
N SER A 88 -0.64 -4.80 -9.63
CA SER A 88 0.22 -4.34 -8.53
C SER A 88 1.26 -3.31 -9.00
N VAL A 89 1.85 -3.50 -10.19
CA VAL A 89 2.79 -2.54 -10.79
C VAL A 89 2.08 -1.22 -11.13
N ARG A 90 0.96 -1.27 -11.85
CA ARG A 90 0.19 -0.06 -12.22
C ARG A 90 -0.35 0.69 -11.01
N VAL A 91 -0.68 -0.01 -9.93
CA VAL A 91 -1.04 0.60 -8.64
C VAL A 91 0.13 1.38 -8.05
N GLY A 92 1.36 0.85 -8.11
CA GLY A 92 2.56 1.61 -7.74
C GLY A 92 2.68 2.90 -8.56
N GLN A 93 2.58 2.77 -9.89
CA GLN A 93 2.66 3.90 -10.82
C GLN A 93 1.58 4.95 -10.59
N ALA A 94 0.36 4.56 -10.20
CA ALA A 94 -0.72 5.51 -9.95
C ALA A 94 -0.36 6.58 -8.90
N LEU A 95 0.41 6.20 -7.87
CA LEU A 95 0.91 7.15 -6.88
C LEU A 95 2.07 7.99 -7.41
N GLU A 96 3.04 7.34 -8.05
CA GLU A 96 4.18 8.05 -8.64
C GLU A 96 3.70 9.11 -9.66
N ILE A 97 2.71 8.78 -10.49
CA ILE A 97 2.12 9.71 -11.47
C ILE A 97 1.42 10.88 -10.77
N ALA A 98 0.71 10.64 -9.66
CA ALA A 98 0.09 11.70 -8.89
C ALA A 98 1.14 12.67 -8.31
N VAL A 99 2.24 12.14 -7.78
CA VAL A 99 3.38 12.92 -7.28
C VAL A 99 4.07 13.69 -8.41
N TYR A 100 4.34 13.04 -9.53
CA TYR A 100 4.91 13.65 -10.73
C TYR A 100 4.06 14.82 -11.24
N LYS A 101 2.73 14.63 -11.35
CA LYS A 101 1.79 15.69 -11.74
C LYS A 101 1.79 16.85 -10.74
N ALA A 102 1.93 16.56 -9.43
CA ALA A 102 2.07 17.59 -8.42
C ALA A 102 3.37 18.40 -8.61
N PHE A 103 4.51 17.75 -8.89
CA PHE A 103 5.77 18.45 -9.18
C PHE A 103 5.66 19.37 -10.39
N ILE A 104 5.11 18.89 -11.52
CA ILE A 104 4.88 19.72 -12.71
C ILE A 104 4.02 20.93 -12.37
N LYS A 105 2.94 20.75 -11.62
CA LYS A 105 2.01 21.83 -11.28
C LYS A 105 2.65 22.94 -10.45
N THR A 106 3.75 22.63 -9.74
CA THR A 106 4.52 23.63 -8.99
C THR A 106 5.21 24.64 -9.92
N GLY A 107 5.48 24.27 -11.18
CA GLY A 107 5.98 25.15 -12.25
C GLY A 107 7.45 25.57 -12.15
N THR A 108 8.01 25.61 -10.95
CA THR A 108 9.40 26.04 -10.68
C THR A 108 10.28 24.97 -10.04
N ALA A 109 9.72 23.78 -9.81
CA ALA A 109 10.44 22.68 -9.18
C ALA A 109 11.52 22.09 -10.10
N GLU A 110 12.77 22.05 -9.62
CA GLU A 110 13.82 21.22 -10.22
C GLU A 110 13.69 19.81 -9.68
N PHE A 111 13.35 18.84 -10.54
CA PHE A 111 13.21 17.44 -10.13
C PHE A 111 13.56 16.46 -11.26
N TYR A 112 13.88 15.23 -10.85
CA TYR A 112 14.28 14.10 -11.68
C TYR A 112 13.40 12.89 -11.36
N GLY A 113 13.26 11.96 -12.32
CA GLY A 113 12.21 10.96 -12.30
C GLY A 113 11.03 11.45 -13.15
N ARG A 114 10.92 11.00 -14.41
CA ARG A 114 9.91 11.53 -15.36
C ARG A 114 9.22 10.41 -16.11
N PHE A 115 7.90 10.49 -16.22
CA PHE A 115 7.16 9.63 -17.13
C PHE A 115 7.20 10.20 -18.55
N LYS A 116 7.49 9.35 -19.54
CA LYS A 116 7.72 9.76 -20.94
C LYS A 116 6.47 9.71 -21.80
N ASP A 117 5.51 8.89 -21.42
CA ASP A 117 4.38 8.42 -22.24
C ASP A 117 3.01 8.68 -21.57
N LEU A 118 2.94 9.61 -20.62
CA LEU A 118 1.67 9.92 -19.93
C LEU A 118 0.54 10.37 -20.85
N ASP A 119 0.88 11.04 -21.94
CA ASP A 119 -0.08 11.55 -22.92
C ASP A 119 -0.24 10.61 -24.12
N ASP A 120 0.57 9.54 -24.20
CA ASP A 120 0.60 8.62 -25.34
C ASP A 120 -0.46 7.51 -25.22
N HIS A 121 -0.83 7.13 -23.98
CA HIS A 121 -1.82 6.10 -23.71
C HIS A 121 -2.51 6.25 -22.34
N ASP A 122 -3.60 5.51 -22.14
CA ASP A 122 -4.30 5.41 -20.85
C ASP A 122 -3.59 4.45 -19.87
N ASP A 123 -4.16 4.27 -18.68
CA ASP A 123 -3.55 3.43 -17.64
C ASP A 123 -3.91 1.93 -17.76
N SER A 124 -4.32 1.49 -18.95
CA SER A 124 -4.46 0.06 -19.28
C SER A 124 -3.12 -0.66 -19.40
N THR A 125 -2.03 0.07 -19.63
CA THR A 125 -0.67 -0.46 -19.74
C THR A 125 0.28 0.25 -18.78
N ASN A 126 1.48 -0.29 -18.60
CA ASN A 126 2.49 0.31 -17.75
C ASN A 126 3.08 1.54 -18.45
N TYR A 127 3.27 2.61 -17.68
CA TYR A 127 3.97 3.81 -18.16
C TYR A 127 5.49 3.62 -18.13
N SER A 128 6.19 4.26 -19.06
CA SER A 128 7.64 4.28 -19.15
C SER A 128 8.20 5.44 -18.36
N LYS A 129 9.08 5.13 -17.41
CA LYS A 129 9.71 6.12 -16.53
C LYS A 129 11.21 6.24 -16.80
N GLU A 130 11.67 7.47 -16.91
CA GLU A 130 13.08 7.83 -16.73
C GLU A 130 13.37 7.93 -15.24
N GLU A 131 14.20 7.02 -14.73
CA GLU A 131 14.60 7.05 -13.32
C GLU A 131 15.52 8.26 -13.02
N PRO A 132 15.49 8.81 -11.79
CA PRO A 132 16.40 9.87 -11.40
C PRO A 132 17.87 9.40 -11.42
N PRO A 133 18.84 10.32 -11.48
CA PRO A 133 20.25 9.95 -11.42
C PRO A 133 20.58 9.22 -10.11
N GLN A 134 21.42 8.18 -10.21
CA GLN A 134 21.89 7.41 -9.06
C GLN A 134 22.99 8.11 -8.25
N HIS A 135 23.25 9.39 -8.52
CA HIS A 135 24.32 10.14 -7.87
C HIS A 135 23.95 11.62 -7.65
N ILE A 136 24.53 12.20 -6.61
CA ILE A 136 24.50 13.64 -6.31
C ILE A 136 25.94 14.07 -5.99
N GLY A 137 26.54 14.84 -6.90
CA GLY A 137 27.96 15.20 -6.80
C GLY A 137 28.86 13.97 -6.77
N ALA A 138 29.65 13.81 -5.71
CA ALA A 138 30.56 12.68 -5.51
C ALA A 138 29.89 11.46 -4.85
N ARG A 139 28.62 11.57 -4.43
CA ARG A 139 27.88 10.50 -3.74
C ARG A 139 27.06 9.70 -4.73
N SER A 140 27.01 8.38 -4.56
CA SER A 140 26.28 7.48 -5.46
C SER A 140 25.57 6.36 -4.70
N LEU A 141 24.45 5.91 -5.24
CA LEU A 141 23.77 4.71 -4.78
C LEU A 141 24.59 3.46 -5.14
N PRO A 142 24.60 2.43 -4.27
CA PRO A 142 25.24 1.16 -4.58
C PRO A 142 24.40 0.34 -5.58
N GLY A 143 25.08 -0.32 -6.51
CA GLY A 143 24.44 -1.23 -7.46
C GLY A 143 23.51 -0.51 -8.43
N ASN A 144 22.35 -1.11 -8.72
CA ASN A 144 21.33 -0.56 -9.63
C ASN A 144 20.08 -0.12 -8.85
N GLN A 145 20.28 0.62 -7.76
CA GLN A 145 19.20 1.18 -6.96
C GLN A 145 18.81 2.56 -7.48
N ASN A 146 17.52 2.87 -7.42
CA ASN A 146 17.00 4.20 -7.74
C ASN A 146 16.04 4.65 -6.62
N LEU A 147 15.92 5.98 -6.46
CA LEU A 147 14.78 6.60 -5.79
C LEU A 147 13.64 6.74 -6.81
N ASP A 148 12.39 6.88 -6.34
CA ASP A 148 11.29 7.14 -7.26
C ASP A 148 11.42 8.53 -7.90
N PHE A 149 11.81 9.54 -7.10
CA PHE A 149 12.16 10.87 -7.60
C PHE A 149 13.29 11.49 -6.79
N LEU A 150 14.00 12.45 -7.41
CA LEU A 150 14.84 13.41 -6.71
C LEU A 150 14.26 14.79 -6.93
N TYR A 151 13.95 15.49 -5.85
CA TYR A 151 13.48 16.87 -5.89
C TYR A 151 14.56 17.78 -5.32
N ARG A 152 14.79 18.96 -5.90
CA ARG A 152 15.75 19.93 -5.39
C ARG A 152 15.02 21.19 -4.93
N ASP A 153 15.06 21.42 -3.63
CA ASP A 153 14.66 22.69 -3.05
C ASP A 153 15.83 23.68 -3.14
N PRO A 154 15.58 24.95 -3.51
CA PRO A 154 16.65 25.95 -3.63
C PRO A 154 17.35 26.27 -2.30
N VAL A 155 16.70 26.03 -1.16
CA VAL A 155 17.23 26.33 0.17
C VAL A 155 17.64 25.05 0.91
N ALA A 156 16.78 24.04 0.94
CA ALA A 156 16.99 22.80 1.67
C ALA A 156 17.85 21.77 0.92
N GLY A 157 18.11 21.97 -0.38
CA GLY A 157 18.89 21.06 -1.20
C GLY A 157 18.08 19.87 -1.71
N PHE A 158 18.74 18.72 -1.87
CA PHE A 158 18.11 17.53 -2.45
C PHE A 158 17.21 16.80 -1.46
N MET A 159 16.09 16.31 -1.99
CA MET A 159 15.10 15.47 -1.34
C MET A 159 14.94 14.18 -2.14
N GLY A 160 15.15 13.04 -1.48
CA GLY A 160 14.90 11.72 -2.06
C GLY A 160 13.48 11.28 -1.79
N VAL A 161 12.68 11.11 -2.84
CA VAL A 161 11.24 10.85 -2.72
C VAL A 161 10.94 9.40 -3.04
N GLU A 162 10.21 8.75 -2.15
CA GLU A 162 9.78 7.36 -2.25
C GLU A 162 8.27 7.26 -2.10
N CYS A 163 7.64 6.66 -3.11
CA CYS A 163 6.21 6.45 -3.23
C CYS A 163 5.86 5.01 -2.85
N LYS A 164 4.93 4.85 -1.90
CA LYS A 164 4.48 3.52 -1.45
C LYS A 164 2.96 3.44 -1.42
N ASN A 165 2.38 2.95 -2.51
CA ASN A 165 0.93 2.76 -2.68
C ASN A 165 0.44 1.36 -2.30
N VAL A 166 1.03 0.82 -1.23
CA VAL A 166 0.75 -0.54 -0.75
C VAL A 166 -0.42 -0.54 0.24
N ARG A 167 -0.96 -1.72 0.53
CA ARG A 167 -2.07 -1.86 1.49
C ARG A 167 -1.58 -2.12 2.90
N GLU A 168 -0.40 -2.68 3.00
CA GLU A 168 0.33 -2.96 4.22
C GLU A 168 0.63 -1.65 4.95
N TRP A 169 0.70 -1.74 6.28
CA TRP A 169 1.16 -0.62 7.08
C TRP A 169 2.67 -0.49 6.94
N LEU A 170 3.14 0.74 6.73
CA LEU A 170 4.56 1.05 6.58
C LEU A 170 5.20 1.18 7.96
N TYR A 171 5.37 0.07 8.68
CA TYR A 171 6.07 0.03 9.98
C TYR A 171 7.57 0.31 9.83
N PRO A 172 8.27 0.80 10.87
CA PRO A 172 9.66 1.24 10.76
C PRO A 172 10.65 0.19 10.25
N ASP A 173 10.37 -1.09 10.52
CA ASP A 173 11.19 -2.24 10.18
C ASP A 173 10.93 -2.76 8.74
N ARG A 174 10.01 -2.14 8.01
CA ARG A 174 9.69 -2.54 6.64
C ARG A 174 10.92 -2.37 5.74
N PRO A 175 11.27 -3.39 4.92
CA PRO A 175 12.40 -3.32 4.01
C PRO A 175 12.34 -2.09 3.08
N GLU A 176 11.14 -1.71 2.64
CA GLU A 176 10.95 -0.57 1.74
C GLU A 176 11.32 0.76 2.40
N LEU A 177 11.06 0.91 3.70
CA LEU A 177 11.43 2.11 4.45
C LEU A 177 12.91 2.14 4.76
N ILE A 178 13.47 1.01 5.16
CA ILE A 178 14.91 0.89 5.40
C ILE A 178 15.68 1.18 4.11
N ASP A 179 15.23 0.67 2.97
CA ASP A 179 15.84 0.93 1.67
C ASP A 179 15.76 2.41 1.28
N ALA A 180 14.58 3.04 1.43
CA ALA A 180 14.39 4.47 1.20
C ALA A 180 15.36 5.33 2.01
N LEU A 181 15.49 5.05 3.31
CA LEU A 181 16.39 5.78 4.21
C LEU A 181 17.86 5.55 3.84
N ARG A 182 18.25 4.31 3.50
CA ARG A 182 19.62 3.99 3.07
C ARG A 182 20.00 4.73 1.79
N LYS A 183 19.10 4.78 0.81
CA LYS A 183 19.33 5.51 -0.45
C LYS A 183 19.52 7.01 -0.19
N CYS A 184 18.67 7.59 0.65
CA CYS A 184 18.77 9.00 1.01
C CYS A 184 20.06 9.32 1.79
N LEU A 185 20.45 8.44 2.72
CA LEU A 185 21.70 8.58 3.46
C LEU A 185 22.94 8.46 2.54
N ALA A 186 22.92 7.52 1.60
CA ALA A 186 24.01 7.33 0.63
C ALA A 186 24.18 8.57 -0.25
N LEU A 187 23.08 9.20 -0.67
CA LEU A 187 23.06 10.41 -1.49
C LEU A 187 23.19 11.71 -0.69
N ASP A 188 23.10 11.66 0.64
CA ASP A 188 23.08 12.84 1.53
C ASP A 188 21.97 13.83 1.16
N CYS A 189 20.76 13.28 1.01
CA CYS A 189 19.55 14.04 0.71
C CYS A 189 18.47 13.78 1.76
N MET A 190 17.54 14.72 1.94
CA MET A 190 16.45 14.58 2.90
C MET A 190 15.44 13.51 2.43
N PRO A 191 15.12 12.50 3.25
CA PRO A 191 14.15 11.48 2.87
C PRO A 191 12.71 12.02 2.90
N VAL A 192 11.96 11.76 1.84
CA VAL A 192 10.54 12.07 1.71
C VAL A 192 9.78 10.79 1.39
N LEU A 193 8.93 10.36 2.33
CA LEU A 193 8.06 9.20 2.16
C LEU A 193 6.64 9.69 1.83
N ILE A 194 6.13 9.30 0.66
CA ILE A 194 4.74 9.51 0.28
C ILE A 194 4.08 8.14 0.21
N GLY A 195 3.14 7.86 1.11
CA GLY A 195 2.57 6.52 1.18
C GLY A 195 1.20 6.45 1.77
N ARG A 196 0.49 5.37 1.46
CA ARG A 196 -0.74 5.03 2.18
C ARG A 196 -0.37 4.37 3.51
N ARG A 197 -1.21 4.49 4.54
CA ARG A 197 -1.07 3.71 5.81
C ARG A 197 0.32 3.81 6.47
N ILE A 198 0.78 5.03 6.72
CA ILE A 198 1.92 5.29 7.61
C ILE A 198 1.36 5.27 9.05
N PRO A 199 1.73 4.31 9.92
CA PRO A 199 1.25 4.28 11.30
C PRO A 199 1.92 5.41 12.10
N TYR A 200 1.26 5.84 13.18
CA TYR A 200 1.73 6.95 14.02
C TYR A 200 3.16 6.75 14.52
N VAL A 201 3.52 5.53 14.93
CA VAL A 201 4.88 5.20 15.38
C VAL A 201 5.93 5.45 14.29
N THR A 202 5.65 5.09 13.03
CA THR A 202 6.54 5.38 11.91
C THR A 202 6.62 6.87 11.64
N TYR A 203 5.47 7.54 11.59
CA TYR A 203 5.42 8.98 11.35
C TYR A 203 6.25 9.75 12.40
N LEU A 204 6.05 9.44 13.68
CA LEU A 204 6.75 10.09 14.78
C LEU A 204 8.26 9.82 14.71
N LEU A 205 8.67 8.56 14.52
CA LEU A 205 10.08 8.20 14.39
C LEU A 205 10.75 8.94 13.22
N LEU A 206 10.15 8.86 12.03
CA LEU A 206 10.72 9.43 10.82
C LEU A 206 10.83 10.96 10.90
N THR A 207 9.79 11.63 11.40
CA THR A 207 9.81 13.09 11.55
C THR A 207 10.82 13.57 12.60
N GLN A 208 11.00 12.83 13.70
CA GLN A 208 12.07 13.10 14.67
C GLN A 208 13.48 12.90 14.09
N CYS A 209 13.63 12.02 13.10
CA CYS A 209 14.86 11.82 12.34
C CYS A 209 15.03 12.79 11.16
N GLY A 210 14.17 13.80 11.01
CA GLY A 210 14.26 14.80 9.94
C GLY A 210 13.71 14.36 8.58
N ALA A 211 12.98 13.25 8.52
CA ALA A 211 12.29 12.84 7.30
C ALA A 211 10.93 13.54 7.16
N VAL A 212 10.50 13.74 5.91
CA VAL A 212 9.16 14.24 5.59
C VAL A 212 8.26 13.06 5.25
N CYS A 213 7.08 13.01 5.86
CA CYS A 213 6.08 11.98 5.59
C CYS A 213 4.78 12.60 5.10
N HIS A 214 4.28 12.14 3.96
CA HIS A 214 2.95 12.49 3.46
C HIS A 214 2.09 11.23 3.34
N GLN A 215 1.00 11.20 4.12
CA GLN A 215 0.09 10.06 4.14
C GLN A 215 -1.10 10.25 3.21
N LEU A 216 -1.37 9.23 2.39
CA LEU A 216 -2.63 9.10 1.67
C LEU A 216 -3.63 8.23 2.44
N TYR A 217 -4.89 8.65 2.41
CA TYR A 217 -5.99 7.89 3.01
C TYR A 217 -6.42 6.69 2.13
N ASN A 218 -6.49 6.92 0.82
CA ASN A 218 -6.95 5.93 -0.14
C ASN A 218 -5.78 5.36 -0.94
N GLN A 219 -5.92 4.09 -1.34
CA GLN A 219 -5.04 3.52 -2.35
C GLN A 219 -5.43 4.13 -3.69
N LEU A 220 -4.46 4.66 -4.42
CA LEU A 220 -4.70 5.11 -5.78
C LEU A 220 -4.72 3.88 -6.69
N LEU A 221 -5.70 3.80 -7.57
CA LEU A 221 -5.84 2.71 -8.54
C LEU A 221 -5.90 3.33 -9.94
N PRO A 222 -5.43 2.61 -10.98
CA PRO A 222 -5.67 3.00 -12.36
C PRO A 222 -7.17 3.22 -12.63
N ALA A 223 -7.50 4.27 -13.37
CA ALA A 223 -8.84 4.63 -13.79
C ALA A 223 -9.51 3.54 -14.63
N VAL A 224 -8.76 2.85 -15.51
CA VAL A 224 -9.28 1.70 -16.28
C VAL A 224 -9.79 0.56 -15.39
N GLU A 225 -9.34 0.50 -14.13
CA GLU A 225 -9.74 -0.52 -13.16
C GLU A 225 -10.88 -0.06 -12.24
N ALA A 226 -11.59 1.01 -12.60
CA ALA A 226 -12.67 1.58 -11.79
C ALA A 226 -13.74 0.55 -11.39
N ASP A 227 -14.11 -0.34 -12.30
CA ASP A 227 -15.10 -1.39 -12.05
C ASP A 227 -14.58 -2.45 -11.07
N LEU A 228 -13.34 -2.90 -11.27
CA LEU A 228 -12.69 -3.83 -10.34
C LEU A 228 -12.53 -3.19 -8.96
N ALA A 229 -12.14 -1.92 -8.90
CA ALA A 229 -12.04 -1.14 -7.68
C ALA A 229 -13.39 -0.95 -6.98
N ALA A 230 -14.48 -0.77 -7.74
CA ALA A 230 -15.83 -0.69 -7.19
C ALA A 230 -16.24 -2.04 -6.56
N ARG A 231 -16.00 -3.15 -7.26
CA ARG A 231 -16.25 -4.51 -6.74
C ARG A 231 -15.40 -4.82 -5.52
N ALA A 232 -14.15 -4.37 -5.49
CA ALA A 232 -13.25 -4.52 -4.34
C ALA A 232 -13.76 -3.82 -3.08
N ARG A 233 -14.26 -2.59 -3.25
CA ARG A 233 -14.76 -1.73 -2.17
C ARG A 233 -16.10 -2.20 -1.63
N ASP A 234 -16.86 -2.96 -2.41
CA ASP A 234 -18.12 -3.53 -1.95
C ASP A 234 -17.91 -4.34 -0.66
N LYS A 235 -18.59 -3.91 0.40
CA LYS A 235 -18.53 -4.53 1.74
C LYS A 235 -18.97 -6.00 1.72
N THR A 236 -19.79 -6.37 0.75
CA THR A 236 -20.27 -7.72 0.51
C THR A 236 -19.32 -8.56 -0.34
N ILE A 237 -18.22 -8.00 -0.85
CA ILE A 237 -17.21 -8.76 -1.60
C ILE A 237 -15.91 -8.80 -0.78
N LEU A 238 -15.07 -7.76 -0.84
CA LEU A 238 -13.82 -7.69 -0.07
C LEU A 238 -13.83 -6.57 0.99
N GLY A 239 -14.61 -5.51 0.77
CA GLY A 239 -14.75 -4.36 1.68
C GLY A 239 -13.47 -3.55 1.86
N TYR A 240 -12.71 -3.36 0.78
CA TYR A 240 -11.44 -2.62 0.77
C TYR A 240 -11.59 -1.10 0.82
#